data_AF-J7J3P7-F1
#
_entry.id   AF-J7J3P7-F1
#
_cell.length_a   1.000
_cell.length_b   1.000
_cell.length_c   1.000
_cell.angle_alpha   90.00
_cell.angle_beta   90.00
_cell.angle_gamma   90.00
#
_symmetry.space_group_name_H-M   'P 1'
#
loop_
_entity.id
_entity.type
_entity.pdbx_description
1 polymer ?
#
loop_
_entity_poly.entity_id
_entity_poly.type
_entity_poly.pdbx_seq_one_letter_code
_entity_poly.pdbx_strand_id
1 'polypeptide(L)'
;MTMSEVEQVLLSEMLYWYRLQRHDFLNHWQVIMGNLQLNRPSEALSYMQQAVPISPEEQKITQIPEPSLGAILLGFIIRLEQAKVDTTIDFPGEMKEKDFWKDHWREEYAGGLYGYTTECMAEVIQSSEVKGLTAEIYLFDEPRGLTCQFMLSDEETTLCDKLITLS
;
A
#
# COMPACT_ATOMS: atom_id res chain seq x y z
N MET A 1 12.66 -1.99 -16.63
CA MET A 1 12.08 -0.68 -16.95
C MET A 1 13.11 0.38 -16.67
N THR A 2 13.19 1.44 -17.47
CA THR A 2 14.00 2.61 -17.12
C THR A 2 13.33 3.40 -15.99
N MET A 3 14.09 4.21 -15.23
CA MET A 3 13.53 5.03 -14.14
C MET A 3 12.37 5.92 -14.64
N SER A 4 12.55 6.55 -15.80
CA SER A 4 11.52 7.39 -16.42
C SER A 4 10.25 6.61 -16.78
N GLU A 5 10.34 5.33 -17.14
CA GLU A 5 9.15 4.49 -17.39
C GLU A 5 8.42 4.19 -16.09
N VAL A 6 9.14 3.87 -15.02
CA VAL A 6 8.56 3.57 -13.70
C VAL A 6 7.84 4.79 -13.16
N GLU A 7 8.45 5.98 -13.22
CA GLU A 7 7.84 7.23 -12.78
C GLU A 7 6.55 7.55 -13.55
N GLN A 8 6.52 7.32 -14.87
CA GLN A 8 5.31 7.53 -15.67
C GLN A 8 4.18 6.55 -15.29
N VAL A 9 4.53 5.30 -15.01
CA VAL A 9 3.57 4.29 -14.54
C VAL A 9 3.04 4.69 -13.17
N LEU A 10 3.92 4.97 -12.21
CA LEU A 10 3.55 5.38 -10.86
C LEU A 10 2.68 6.64 -10.87
N LEU A 11 3.03 7.64 -11.67
CA LEU A 11 2.21 8.85 -11.82
C LEU A 11 0.80 8.52 -12.34
N SER A 12 0.72 7.66 -13.37
CA SER A 12 -0.57 7.26 -13.94
C SER A 12 -1.43 6.50 -12.94
N GLU A 13 -0.81 5.60 -12.16
CA GLU A 13 -1.45 4.86 -11.07
C GLU A 13 -1.92 5.79 -9.95
N MET A 14 -1.05 6.68 -9.46
CA MET A 14 -1.42 7.66 -8.42
C MET A 14 -2.59 8.55 -8.86
N LEU A 15 -2.62 8.99 -10.12
CA LEU A 15 -3.75 9.74 -10.67
C LEU A 15 -5.03 8.90 -10.74
N TYR A 16 -4.91 7.60 -11.00
CA TYR A 16 -6.04 6.68 -10.97
C TYR A 16 -6.56 6.47 -9.54
N TRP A 17 -5.67 6.18 -8.58
CA TRP A 17 -6.00 6.02 -7.16
C TRP A 17 -6.64 7.28 -6.59
N TYR A 18 -6.10 8.45 -6.91
CA TYR A 18 -6.69 9.72 -6.50
C TYR A 18 -8.13 9.91 -7.02
N ARG A 19 -8.40 9.52 -8.27
CA ARG A 19 -9.77 9.59 -8.82
C ARG A 19 -10.73 8.65 -8.08
N LEU A 20 -10.28 7.44 -7.75
CA LEU A 20 -11.08 6.46 -7.01
C LEU A 20 -11.36 6.96 -5.59
N GLN A 21 -10.33 7.36 -4.86
CA GLN A 21 -10.46 7.92 -3.51
C GLN A 21 -11.39 9.14 -3.48
N ARG A 22 -11.29 10.03 -4.49
CA ARG A 22 -12.19 11.18 -4.60
C ARG A 22 -13.63 10.77 -4.86
N HIS A 23 -13.86 9.75 -5.67
CA HIS A 23 -15.20 9.21 -5.92
C HIS A 23 -15.79 8.64 -4.62
N ASP A 24 -15.02 7.83 -3.90
CA ASP A 24 -15.49 7.18 -2.67
C ASP A 24 -15.73 8.19 -1.55
N PHE A 25 -14.85 9.19 -1.41
CA PHE A 25 -15.06 10.33 -0.52
C PHE A 25 -16.38 11.05 -0.79
N LEU A 26 -16.69 11.34 -2.06
CA LEU A 26 -17.95 11.99 -2.43
C LEU A 26 -19.16 11.09 -2.14
N ASN A 27 -19.05 9.78 -2.31
CA ASN A 27 -20.11 8.83 -1.97
C ASN A 27 -20.37 8.79 -0.47
N HIS A 28 -19.32 8.73 0.35
CA HIS A 28 -19.46 8.83 1.82
C HIS A 28 -20.14 10.14 2.22
N TRP A 29 -19.74 11.25 1.60
CA TRP A 29 -20.37 12.55 1.83
C TRP A 29 -21.86 12.56 1.48
N GLN A 30 -22.25 11.96 0.36
CA GLN A 30 -23.65 11.83 -0.04
C GLN A 30 -24.47 11.02 0.97
N VAL A 31 -23.95 9.92 1.49
CA VAL A 31 -24.63 9.09 2.50
C VAL A 31 -24.84 9.88 3.80
N ILE A 32 -23.82 10.61 4.25
CA ILE A 32 -23.90 11.46 5.44
C ILE A 32 -24.98 12.53 5.24
N MET A 33 -24.91 13.25 4.12
CA MET A 33 -25.88 14.30 3.78
C MET A 33 -27.31 13.77 3.68
N GLY A 34 -27.50 12.59 3.08
CA GLY A 34 -28.80 11.94 2.98
C GLY A 34 -29.42 11.61 4.34
N ASN A 35 -28.63 11.06 5.27
CA ASN A 35 -29.10 10.80 6.63
C ASN A 35 -29.47 12.10 7.38
N LEU A 36 -28.65 13.15 7.24
CA LEU A 36 -28.95 14.45 7.85
C LEU A 36 -30.26 15.06 7.29
N GLN A 37 -30.48 14.98 5.98
CA GLN A 37 -31.71 15.47 5.33
C GLN A 37 -32.97 14.72 5.78
N LEU A 38 -32.84 13.43 6.11
CA LEU A 38 -33.92 12.60 6.64
C LEU A 38 -34.12 12.77 8.17
N ASN A 39 -33.45 13.73 8.79
CA ASN A 39 -33.45 13.97 10.23
C ASN A 39 -32.98 12.73 11.04
N ARG A 40 -31.96 12.03 10.51
CA ARG A 40 -31.31 10.83 11.07
C ARG A 40 -29.86 11.10 11.47
N PRO A 41 -29.59 12.00 12.44
CA PRO A 41 -28.23 12.40 12.80
C PRO A 41 -27.43 11.29 13.48
N SER A 42 -28.09 10.39 14.21
CA SER A 42 -27.43 9.25 14.88
C SER A 42 -26.86 8.26 13.86
N GLU A 43 -27.60 8.01 12.78
CA GLU A 43 -27.18 7.15 11.67
C GLU A 43 -26.06 7.80 10.87
N ALA A 44 -26.12 9.11 10.64
CA ALA A 44 -25.03 9.86 10.01
C ALA A 44 -23.73 9.74 10.83
N LEU A 45 -23.81 9.94 12.15
CA LEU A 45 -22.67 9.82 13.06
C LEU A 45 -22.10 8.39 13.08
N SER A 46 -22.98 7.38 13.18
CA SER A 46 -22.59 5.97 13.14
C SER A 46 -21.87 5.62 11.84
N TYR A 47 -22.39 6.09 10.70
CA TYR A 47 -21.76 5.90 9.40
C TYR A 47 -20.38 6.57 9.33
N MET A 48 -20.24 7.82 9.80
CA MET A 48 -18.95 8.52 9.84
C MET A 48 -17.91 7.75 10.66
N GLN A 49 -18.30 7.18 11.79
CA GLN A 49 -17.38 6.39 12.63
C GLN A 49 -16.90 5.12 11.93
N GLN A 50 -17.71 4.53 11.04
CA GLN A 50 -17.38 3.32 10.29
C GLN A 50 -16.62 3.61 8.98
N ALA A 51 -16.88 4.75 8.35
CA ALA A 51 -16.36 5.09 7.02
C ALA A 51 -14.97 5.79 7.04
N VAL A 52 -14.44 6.15 8.21
CA VAL A 52 -13.22 6.97 8.36
C VAL A 52 -11.94 6.20 8.79
N PRO A 53 -11.82 4.86 8.83
CA PRO A 53 -10.50 4.28 9.09
C PRO A 53 -9.61 4.51 7.87
N ILE A 54 -8.75 5.53 7.93
CA ILE A 54 -7.51 5.55 7.14
C ILE A 54 -6.75 4.30 7.56
N SER A 55 -6.34 3.49 6.57
CA SER A 55 -5.53 2.31 6.86
C SER A 55 -4.26 2.75 7.63
N PRO A 56 -4.00 2.20 8.83
CA PRO A 56 -2.78 2.51 9.58
C PRO A 56 -1.51 2.31 8.74
N GLU A 57 -1.56 1.38 7.79
CA GLU A 57 -0.46 1.04 6.88
C GLU A 57 -0.22 2.14 5.85
N GLU A 58 -1.27 2.74 5.29
CA GLU A 58 -1.12 3.95 4.45
C GLU A 58 -0.47 5.08 5.24
N GLN A 59 -0.88 5.28 6.50
CA GLN A 59 -0.29 6.29 7.37
C GLN A 59 1.20 6.02 7.64
N LYS A 60 1.60 4.76 7.85
CA LYS A 60 3.02 4.40 7.99
C LYS A 60 3.78 4.78 6.72
N ILE A 61 3.29 4.41 5.53
CA ILE A 61 3.96 4.70 4.25
C ILE A 61 4.14 6.21 4.03
N THR A 62 3.16 7.05 4.41
CA THR A 62 3.32 8.53 4.28
C THR A 62 4.46 9.12 5.11
N GLN A 63 5.02 8.36 6.06
CA GLN A 63 6.18 8.77 6.86
C GLN A 63 7.51 8.48 6.17
N ILE A 64 7.52 7.76 5.04
CA ILE A 64 8.72 7.47 4.25
C ILE A 64 9.02 8.71 3.37
N PRO A 65 10.16 9.40 3.56
CA PRO A 65 10.50 10.60 2.81
C PRO A 65 10.88 10.36 1.35
N GLU A 66 11.28 9.14 0.99
CA GLU A 66 11.68 8.77 -0.36
C GLU A 66 10.45 8.58 -1.27
N PRO A 67 10.18 9.49 -2.22
CA PRO A 67 8.90 9.52 -2.94
C PRO A 67 8.66 8.29 -3.81
N SER A 68 9.69 7.77 -4.49
CA SER A 68 9.53 6.61 -5.37
C SER A 68 9.17 5.37 -4.55
N LEU A 69 9.83 5.16 -3.41
CA LEU A 69 9.52 4.07 -2.49
C LEU A 69 8.09 4.20 -1.94
N GLY A 70 7.74 5.39 -1.44
CA GLY A 70 6.40 5.66 -0.93
C GLY A 70 5.30 5.41 -1.97
N ALA A 71 5.50 5.86 -3.21
CA ALA A 71 4.55 5.63 -4.30
C ALA A 71 4.39 4.14 -4.65
N ILE A 72 5.50 3.39 -4.73
CA ILE A 72 5.48 1.95 -5.02
C ILE A 72 4.73 1.18 -3.93
N LEU A 73 5.05 1.44 -2.66
CA LEU A 73 4.43 0.75 -1.52
C LEU A 73 2.95 1.11 -1.38
N LEU A 74 2.60 2.39 -1.54
CA LEU A 74 1.20 2.82 -1.50
C LEU A 74 0.39 2.15 -2.61
N GLY A 75 0.91 2.13 -3.84
CA GLY A 75 0.27 1.44 -4.95
C GLY A 75 0.19 -0.08 -4.74
N PHE A 76 1.14 -0.67 -4.01
CA PHE A 76 1.08 -2.09 -3.67
C PHE A 76 0.00 -2.39 -2.63
N ILE A 77 -0.07 -1.64 -1.53
CA ILE A 77 -1.11 -1.82 -0.50
C ILE A 77 -2.51 -1.61 -1.08
N ILE A 78 -2.72 -0.57 -1.90
CA ILE A 78 -4.02 -0.33 -2.55
C ILE A 78 -4.43 -1.52 -3.42
N ARG A 79 -3.49 -2.12 -4.16
CA ARG A 79 -3.77 -3.32 -4.99
C ARG A 79 -4.11 -4.55 -4.14
N LEU A 80 -3.44 -4.74 -3.01
CA LEU A 80 -3.74 -5.82 -2.05
C LEU A 80 -5.12 -5.63 -1.42
N GLU A 81 -5.47 -4.40 -1.02
CA GLU A 81 -6.78 -4.07 -0.47
C GLU A 81 -7.90 -4.31 -1.50
N GLN A 82 -7.69 -3.95 -2.76
CA GLN A 82 -8.63 -4.25 -3.85
C GLN A 82 -8.81 -5.75 -4.08
N ALA A 83 -7.76 -6.53 -3.82
CA ALA A 83 -7.80 -7.99 -3.81
C ALA A 83 -8.39 -8.58 -2.50
N LYS A 84 -8.83 -7.72 -1.56
CA LYS A 84 -9.38 -8.08 -0.24
C LYS A 84 -8.40 -8.87 0.63
N VAL A 85 -7.12 -8.50 0.57
CA VAL A 85 -6.06 -9.06 1.39
C VAL A 85 -5.81 -8.14 2.58
N ASP A 86 -5.96 -8.65 3.78
CA ASP A 86 -5.64 -7.91 5.01
C ASP A 86 -4.13 -7.74 5.11
N THR A 87 -3.65 -6.50 5.03
CA THR A 87 -2.23 -6.21 4.81
C THR A 87 -1.63 -5.46 5.99
N THR A 88 -0.40 -5.81 6.35
CA THR A 88 0.45 -5.06 7.30
C THR A 88 1.78 -4.71 6.64
N ILE A 89 2.33 -3.54 6.97
CA ILE A 89 3.68 -3.14 6.57
C ILE A 89 4.47 -2.65 7.78
N ASP A 90 5.68 -3.16 7.95
CA ASP A 90 6.60 -2.70 8.99
C ASP A 90 7.99 -2.43 8.43
N PHE A 91 8.65 -1.45 9.06
CA PHE A 91 9.98 -1.01 8.68
C PHE A 91 10.68 -0.31 9.86
N PRO A 92 12.03 -0.34 9.93
CA PRO A 92 12.82 0.32 10.96
C PRO A 92 12.48 1.82 11.11
N GLY A 93 12.49 2.33 12.34
CA GLY A 93 12.10 3.71 12.62
C GLY A 93 12.98 4.76 11.91
N GLU A 94 14.24 4.41 11.67
CA GLU A 94 15.25 5.20 10.97
C GLU A 94 14.83 5.52 9.53
N MET A 95 14.05 4.64 8.89
CA MET A 95 13.51 4.84 7.54
C MET A 95 12.49 5.98 7.45
N LYS A 96 12.09 6.57 8.58
CA LYS A 96 11.25 7.79 8.62
C LYS A 96 12.10 9.06 8.51
N GLU A 97 13.41 8.96 8.72
CA GLU A 97 14.31 10.10 8.68
C GLU A 97 14.77 10.38 7.25
N LYS A 98 14.70 11.65 6.83
CA LYS A 98 15.09 12.04 5.47
C LYS A 98 16.57 11.77 5.19
N ASP A 99 17.42 11.91 6.20
CA ASP A 99 18.86 11.74 6.05
C ASP A 99 19.27 10.27 5.87
N PHE A 100 18.46 9.32 6.38
CA PHE A 100 18.67 7.88 6.16
C PHE A 100 18.73 7.57 4.66
N TRP A 101 17.78 8.08 3.86
CA TRP A 101 17.66 7.72 2.44
C TRP A 101 18.75 8.28 1.53
N LYS A 102 19.54 9.26 1.97
CA LYS A 102 20.61 9.87 1.14
C LYS A 102 21.66 8.86 0.68
N ASP A 103 21.96 7.88 1.54
CA ASP A 103 23.01 6.88 1.29
C ASP A 103 22.45 5.45 1.10
N HIS A 104 21.14 5.26 1.33
CA HIS A 104 20.47 3.94 1.32
C HIS A 104 19.50 3.75 0.15
N TRP A 105 19.11 4.82 -0.56
CA TRP A 105 18.32 4.72 -1.78
C TRP A 105 19.15 4.97 -3.04
N ARG A 106 18.89 4.18 -4.08
CA ARG A 106 19.40 4.42 -5.44
C ARG A 106 18.23 4.40 -6.40
N GLU A 107 18.20 5.33 -7.36
CA GLU A 107 17.10 5.44 -8.33
C GLU A 107 16.84 4.13 -9.09
N GLU A 108 17.90 3.35 -9.36
CA GLU A 108 17.82 2.05 -10.03
C GLU A 108 16.96 1.02 -9.25
N TYR A 109 16.82 1.19 -7.93
CA TYR A 109 16.03 0.31 -7.07
C TYR A 109 14.52 0.42 -7.36
N ALA A 110 14.04 1.56 -7.86
CA ALA A 110 12.63 1.78 -8.14
C ALA A 110 12.07 0.75 -9.12
N GLY A 111 12.81 0.45 -10.20
CA GLY A 111 12.38 -0.52 -11.20
C GLY A 111 12.37 -1.96 -10.67
N GLY A 112 13.38 -2.33 -9.88
CA GLY A 112 13.45 -3.65 -9.25
C GLY A 112 12.32 -3.86 -8.25
N LEU A 113 12.10 -2.89 -7.36
CA LEU A 113 11.05 -2.96 -6.36
C LEU A 113 9.65 -2.95 -6.98
N TYR A 114 9.38 -2.08 -7.96
CA TYR A 114 8.10 -2.06 -8.64
C TYR A 114 7.81 -3.39 -9.36
N GLY A 115 8.80 -3.95 -10.06
CA GLY A 115 8.70 -5.28 -10.68
C GLY A 115 8.37 -6.35 -9.65
N TYR A 116 9.09 -6.37 -8.53
CA TYR A 116 8.84 -7.29 -7.41
C TYR A 116 7.41 -7.20 -6.86
N THR A 117 6.88 -6.00 -6.61
CA THR A 117 5.48 -5.87 -6.14
C THR A 117 4.46 -6.43 -7.16
N THR A 118 4.76 -6.33 -8.45
CA THR A 118 3.92 -6.87 -9.52
C THR A 118 3.97 -8.40 -9.53
N GLU A 119 5.14 -8.99 -9.30
CA GLU A 119 5.30 -10.43 -9.14
C GLU A 119 4.58 -10.96 -7.89
N CYS A 120 4.62 -10.23 -6.76
CA CYS A 120 3.86 -10.57 -5.56
C CYS A 120 2.35 -10.56 -5.83
N MET A 121 1.83 -9.54 -6.53
CA MET A 121 0.42 -9.49 -6.92
C MET A 121 0.00 -10.66 -7.81
N ALA A 122 0.90 -11.17 -8.67
CA ALA A 122 0.61 -12.33 -9.50
C ALA A 122 0.37 -13.60 -8.64
N GLU A 123 1.06 -13.75 -7.51
CA GLU A 123 0.82 -14.84 -6.55
C GLU A 123 -0.53 -14.67 -5.85
N VAL A 124 -0.83 -13.44 -5.40
CA VAL A 124 -2.12 -13.13 -4.76
C VAL A 124 -3.30 -13.48 -5.67
N ILE A 125 -3.19 -13.15 -6.96
CA ILE A 125 -4.22 -13.47 -7.95
C ILE A 125 -4.38 -14.97 -8.13
N GLN A 126 -3.28 -15.73 -8.14
CA GLN A 126 -3.33 -17.20 -8.20
C GLN A 126 -3.98 -17.82 -6.96
N SER A 127 -3.84 -17.18 -5.80
CA SER A 127 -4.45 -17.59 -4.54
C SER A 127 -5.84 -17.00 -4.29
N SER A 128 -6.44 -16.29 -5.25
CA SER A 128 -7.69 -15.53 -5.08
C SER A 128 -8.93 -16.35 -4.67
N GLU A 129 -8.91 -17.67 -4.85
CA GLU A 129 -9.98 -18.57 -4.38
C GLU A 129 -9.91 -18.87 -2.88
N VAL A 130 -8.76 -18.62 -2.24
CA VAL A 130 -8.53 -18.80 -0.81
C VAL A 130 -9.12 -17.60 -0.06
N LYS A 131 -9.85 -17.89 1.01
CA LYS A 131 -10.46 -16.85 1.87
C LYS A 131 -9.53 -16.51 3.03
N GLY A 132 -9.66 -15.29 3.53
CA GLY A 132 -8.91 -14.85 4.71
C GLY A 132 -7.41 -14.67 4.42
N LEU A 133 -7.06 -14.25 3.20
CA LEU A 133 -5.67 -13.97 2.85
C LEU A 133 -5.15 -12.78 3.66
N THR A 134 -3.97 -12.96 4.22
CA THR A 134 -3.21 -11.95 4.93
C THR A 134 -1.86 -11.75 4.25
N ALA A 135 -1.41 -10.50 4.18
CA ALA A 135 -0.11 -10.13 3.67
C ALA A 135 0.70 -9.37 4.71
N GLU A 136 1.95 -9.79 4.92
CA GLU A 136 2.91 -9.07 5.73
C GLU A 136 4.06 -8.59 4.84
N ILE A 137 4.34 -7.29 4.90
CA ILE A 137 5.40 -6.64 4.15
C ILE A 137 6.42 -6.10 5.14
N TYR A 138 7.68 -6.48 4.98
CA TYR A 138 8.78 -5.97 5.81
C TYR A 138 9.84 -5.32 4.95
N LEU A 139 10.23 -4.09 5.30
CA LEU A 139 11.43 -3.47 4.76
C LEU A 139 12.56 -3.60 5.76
N PHE A 140 13.73 -4.01 5.27
CA PHE A 140 14.94 -4.13 6.07
C PHE A 140 16.02 -3.24 5.48
N ASP A 141 16.76 -2.60 6.39
CA ASP A 141 18.02 -1.96 6.06
C ASP A 141 19.10 -3.04 5.95
N GLU A 142 19.84 -3.03 4.84
CA GLU A 142 21.00 -3.89 4.62
C GLU A 142 22.19 -2.99 4.31
N PRO A 143 23.44 -3.37 4.67
CA PRO A 143 24.60 -2.54 4.40
C PRO A 143 24.72 -2.18 2.91
N ARG A 144 24.37 -0.92 2.57
CA ARG A 144 24.33 -0.33 1.21
C ARG A 144 23.19 -0.82 0.29
N GLY A 145 22.09 -1.31 0.85
CA GLY A 145 20.95 -1.78 0.08
C GLY A 145 19.63 -1.68 0.83
N LEU A 146 18.59 -2.14 0.17
CA LEU A 146 17.24 -2.24 0.73
C LEU A 146 16.72 -3.65 0.46
N THR A 147 16.22 -4.31 1.48
CA THR A 147 15.52 -5.59 1.32
C THR A 147 14.03 -5.39 1.58
N CYS A 148 13.20 -5.98 0.73
CA CYS A 148 11.76 -6.06 0.91
C CYS A 148 11.35 -7.54 0.95
N GLN A 149 10.64 -7.93 2.00
CA GLN A 149 10.03 -9.24 2.14
C GLN A 149 8.51 -9.11 2.07
N PHE A 150 7.89 -10.09 1.41
CA PHE A 150 6.46 -10.24 1.28
C PHE A 150 6.07 -11.66 1.65
N MET A 151 5.24 -11.80 2.67
CA MET A 151 4.67 -13.08 3.08
C MET A 151 3.16 -13.04 2.85
N LEU A 152 2.65 -13.99 2.07
CA LEU A 152 1.23 -14.21 1.87
C LEU A 152 0.84 -15.50 2.59
N SER A 153 -0.15 -15.41 3.46
CA SER A 153 -0.65 -16.55 4.22
C SER A 153 -2.18 -16.59 4.21
N ASP A 154 -2.74 -17.78 4.39
CA ASP A 154 -4.12 -17.94 4.86
C ASP A 154 -4.14 -18.21 6.37
N GLU A 155 -5.29 -18.61 6.92
CA GLU A 155 -5.43 -18.87 8.37
C GLU A 155 -4.56 -20.03 8.87
N GLU A 156 -4.12 -20.95 8.00
CA GLU A 156 -3.46 -22.20 8.40
C GLU A 156 -2.01 -22.30 7.91
N THR A 157 -1.67 -21.65 6.78
CA THR A 157 -0.42 -21.88 6.07
C THR A 157 0.11 -20.62 5.37
N THR A 158 1.43 -20.53 5.30
CA THR A 158 2.11 -19.57 4.42
C THR A 158 2.07 -20.08 2.98
N LEU A 159 1.42 -19.33 2.11
CA LEU A 159 1.26 -19.64 0.69
C LEU A 159 2.48 -19.20 -0.11
N CYS A 160 3.08 -18.08 0.29
CA CYS A 160 4.22 -17.48 -0.40
C CYS A 160 5.09 -16.71 0.59
N ASP A 161 6.40 -16.86 0.49
CA ASP A 161 7.40 -16.02 1.17
C ASP A 161 8.44 -15.64 0.11
N LYS A 162 8.43 -14.37 -0.27
CA LYS A 162 9.30 -13.81 -1.30
C LYS A 162 10.14 -12.71 -0.71
N LEU A 163 11.38 -12.63 -1.14
CA LEU A 163 12.32 -11.61 -0.70
C LEU A 163 13.09 -11.06 -1.90
N ILE A 164 13.23 -9.74 -1.97
CA ILE A 164 14.12 -9.06 -2.90
C ILE A 164 15.13 -8.22 -2.12
N THR A 165 16.40 -8.32 -2.51
CA THR A 165 17.48 -7.45 -2.02
C THR A 165 17.98 -6.59 -3.17
N LEU A 166 18.00 -5.28 -2.93
CA LEU A 166 18.41 -4.25 -3.88
C LEU A 166 19.75 -3.69 -3.39
N SER A 167 20.84 -3.94 -4.13
CA SER A 167 22.23 -3.62 -3.72
C SER A 167 23.03 -2.94 -4.83
#